data_AF-A0A081I9H1-F1
#
_entry.id   AF-A0A081I9H1-F1
#
_cell.length_a   1.000
_cell.length_b   1.000
_cell.length_c   1.000
_cell.angle_alpha   90.00
_cell.angle_beta   90.00
_cell.angle_gamma   90.00
#
_symmetry.space_group_name_H-M   'P 1'
#
loop_
_entity.id
_entity.type
_entity.pdbx_description
1 polymer ?
#
loop_
_entity_poly.entity_id
_entity_poly.type
_entity_poly.pdbx_seq_one_letter_code
_entity_poly.pdbx_strand_id
1 'polypeptide(L)'
;MNMFKKNICRVYENMFLYLKKENINFKKKYFCKYEKNDVDKVKFVKYKKESGHTFSHLFLETEIYFEFKGNVFYRGHNLKSLCEMTTFDETVFLLLYKKLPNSKELDEKRNYLKNEYIRFVENEKNIIKIMEILKSNNLLELIRMCILNLSLVEKNNKDINLNYYKILAISLRLLSIFYSKNNLCESMFTDNVCLFILRIISNNNMLANNMPKVECNKSTCVDKTDDIVDKKDKEKLLNVLLTVICESNINENIFLLRLISNMNEKNNYFNIYLCAISFYIDIFKNINFDLTFKSFLNLDIYSKKQTDDEINEVITNIPNVDLFFYKNNFFLKKKNILKKYLTDYCNSQSQQSIDILNHFIQIEDMFFKYKNKYPSPYYYSMLIFYLLNIPVDLLPTIYFLSRLPSIITHINEQKENKKIVKYSSVYVGNVPTDIYQP
;
A
#
# COMPACT_ATOMS: atom_id res chain seq x y z
N MET A 1 -39.50 2.30 -1.27
CA MET A 1 -38.30 3.17 -1.21
C MET A 1 -38.02 3.80 0.17
N ASN A 2 -38.93 3.79 1.17
CA ASN A 2 -38.76 4.59 2.42
C ASN A 2 -38.46 3.84 3.74
N MET A 3 -38.35 2.51 3.80
CA MET A 3 -38.01 1.82 5.07
C MET A 3 -36.49 1.72 5.35
N PHE A 4 -35.64 1.54 4.33
CA PHE A 4 -34.22 1.24 4.52
C PHE A 4 -33.38 2.38 5.14
N LYS A 5 -33.85 3.64 5.13
CA LYS A 5 -33.09 4.79 5.64
C LYS A 5 -33.00 4.89 7.17
N LYS A 6 -33.80 4.15 7.95
CA LYS A 6 -33.87 4.33 9.42
C LYS A 6 -32.80 3.58 10.25
N ASN A 7 -32.10 2.58 9.69
CA ASN A 7 -31.17 1.75 10.47
C ASN A 7 -29.71 2.26 10.50
N ILE A 8 -29.36 3.29 9.72
CA ILE A 8 -27.97 3.80 9.62
C ILE A 8 -27.59 4.67 10.84
N CYS A 9 -28.55 5.31 11.50
CA CYS A 9 -28.31 6.33 12.52
C CYS A 9 -27.96 5.81 13.94
N ARG A 10 -27.62 4.52 14.13
CA ARG A 10 -27.35 3.91 15.46
C ARG A 10 -25.96 3.30 15.66
N VAL A 11 -25.03 3.49 14.72
CA VAL A 11 -23.67 2.90 14.79
C VAL A 11 -22.65 3.79 15.55
N TYR A 12 -22.99 5.06 15.82
CA TYR A 12 -22.04 6.12 16.19
C TYR A 12 -21.34 6.02 17.57
N GLU A 13 -21.70 5.08 18.45
CA GLU A 13 -21.23 5.08 19.85
C GLU A 13 -20.33 3.90 20.27
N ASN A 14 -20.03 2.92 19.40
CA ASN A 14 -19.30 1.70 19.81
C ASN A 14 -18.20 1.25 18.84
N MET A 15 -17.04 1.91 18.95
CA MET A 15 -15.79 1.63 18.22
C MET A 15 -15.25 0.18 18.38
N PHE A 16 -15.78 -0.60 19.32
CA PHE A 16 -15.32 -1.95 19.66
C PHE A 16 -16.45 -2.98 19.75
N LEU A 17 -17.47 -2.87 18.88
CA LEU A 17 -18.67 -3.73 18.89
C LEU A 17 -18.37 -5.25 18.86
N TYR A 18 -17.30 -5.68 18.20
CA TYR A 18 -16.85 -7.09 18.20
C TYR A 18 -16.28 -7.51 19.56
N LEU A 19 -15.44 -6.66 20.18
CA LEU A 19 -14.84 -6.91 21.50
C LEU A 19 -15.82 -6.71 22.67
N LYS A 20 -17.03 -6.18 22.44
CA LYS A 20 -18.10 -6.15 23.44
C LYS A 20 -18.90 -7.46 23.55
N LYS A 21 -18.73 -8.41 22.61
CA LYS A 21 -19.38 -9.74 22.68
C LYS A 21 -18.57 -10.79 23.45
N GLU A 22 -17.26 -10.61 23.56
CA GLU A 22 -16.38 -11.44 24.38
C GLU A 22 -15.84 -10.56 25.52
N ASN A 23 -16.01 -10.94 26.79
CA ASN A 23 -15.60 -10.13 27.95
C ASN A 23 -14.06 -10.08 28.14
N ILE A 24 -13.35 -9.49 27.18
CA ILE A 24 -11.89 -9.42 27.11
C ILE A 24 -11.41 -8.22 27.94
N ASN A 25 -11.13 -8.48 29.22
CA ASN A 25 -10.70 -7.46 30.17
C ASN A 25 -9.18 -7.17 30.02
N PHE A 26 -8.83 -6.24 29.13
CA PHE A 26 -7.44 -5.82 28.89
C PHE A 26 -6.81 -5.10 30.10
N LYS A 27 -6.21 -5.87 31.02
CA LYS A 27 -5.33 -5.34 32.07
C LYS A 27 -4.11 -4.66 31.45
N LYS A 28 -4.15 -3.33 31.29
CA LYS A 28 -2.97 -2.50 30.96
C LYS A 28 -1.92 -2.62 32.06
N LYS A 29 -0.95 -3.52 31.88
CA LYS A 29 0.27 -3.57 32.70
C LYS A 29 1.22 -2.46 32.25
N TYR A 30 1.30 -1.38 33.02
CA TYR A 30 2.36 -0.39 32.88
C TYR A 30 3.63 -0.95 33.50
N PHE A 31 4.59 -1.38 32.67
CA PHE A 31 5.78 -2.10 33.14
C PHE A 31 6.95 -1.21 33.60
N CYS A 32 6.90 0.10 33.35
CA CYS A 32 7.91 1.04 33.82
C CYS A 32 7.27 2.09 34.74
N LYS A 33 7.40 1.90 36.06
CA LYS A 33 7.42 3.03 37.00
C LYS A 33 8.86 3.51 37.11
N TYR A 34 9.08 4.82 37.01
CA TYR A 34 10.30 5.44 37.51
C TYR A 34 10.07 5.79 38.98
N GLU A 35 10.61 4.99 39.89
CA GLU A 35 10.70 5.37 41.30
C GLU A 35 12.04 6.09 41.49
N LYS A 36 11.98 7.38 41.84
CA LYS A 36 13.17 8.18 42.16
C LYS A 36 13.66 7.79 43.55
N ASN A 37 14.67 6.93 43.62
CA ASN A 37 15.67 6.88 44.68
C ASN A 37 16.88 6.04 44.22
N ASP A 38 17.99 6.18 44.93
CA ASP A 38 19.32 5.56 44.73
C ASP A 38 20.31 6.34 43.85
N VAL A 39 20.69 7.52 44.36
CA VAL A 39 22.00 8.12 44.09
C VAL A 39 23.00 7.53 45.09
N ASP A 40 23.71 6.47 44.70
CA ASP A 40 25.15 6.27 45.03
C ASP A 40 25.72 4.91 44.57
N LYS A 41 27.06 4.83 44.50
CA LYS A 41 27.89 3.61 44.30
C LYS A 41 27.79 2.92 42.93
N VAL A 42 28.40 3.53 41.93
CA VAL A 42 28.78 2.83 40.68
C VAL A 42 29.82 1.75 40.98
N LYS A 43 29.40 0.48 41.06
CA LYS A 43 30.29 -0.68 40.97
C LYS A 43 30.32 -1.21 39.54
N PHE A 44 31.50 -1.26 38.92
CA PHE A 44 31.69 -1.91 37.63
C PHE A 44 31.61 -3.44 37.75
N VAL A 45 30.39 -3.97 37.71
CA VAL A 45 30.15 -5.42 37.67
C VAL A 45 30.48 -5.94 36.27
N LYS A 46 31.47 -6.83 36.16
CA LYS A 46 31.64 -7.67 34.96
C LYS A 46 30.44 -8.62 34.86
N TYR A 47 29.45 -8.25 34.06
CA TYR A 47 28.34 -9.13 33.72
C TYR A 47 28.87 -10.41 33.06
N LYS A 48 28.59 -11.56 33.66
CA LYS A 48 28.64 -12.83 32.93
C LYS A 48 27.58 -12.79 31.82
N LYS A 49 27.85 -13.44 30.69
CA LYS A 49 26.82 -13.72 29.67
C LYS A 49 25.85 -14.77 30.21
N GLU A 50 24.86 -14.33 30.97
CA GLU A 50 23.67 -15.12 31.24
C GLU A 50 22.81 -15.17 29.97
N SER A 51 22.27 -16.34 29.63
CA SER A 51 21.51 -16.59 28.40
C SER A 51 20.05 -16.09 28.48
N GLY A 52 19.84 -14.95 29.14
CA GLY A 52 18.58 -14.23 29.17
C GLY A 52 18.74 -12.90 28.44
N HIS A 53 18.07 -12.75 27.29
CA HIS A 53 18.14 -11.50 26.54
C HIS A 53 17.65 -10.33 27.40
N THR A 54 18.49 -9.30 27.57
CA THR A 54 18.09 -7.98 28.05
C THR A 54 17.24 -7.32 26.95
N PHE A 55 16.00 -7.76 26.82
CA PHE A 55 15.10 -7.31 25.77
C PHE A 55 14.76 -5.83 25.96
N SER A 56 15.36 -5.00 25.11
CA SER A 56 14.85 -3.68 24.74
C SER A 56 13.55 -3.83 23.92
N HIS A 57 12.52 -4.45 24.52
CA HIS A 57 11.18 -4.58 23.98
C HIS A 57 10.49 -3.21 23.91
N LEU A 58 10.94 -2.38 22.97
CA LEU A 58 10.23 -1.19 22.53
C LEU A 58 8.98 -1.62 21.75
N PHE A 59 7.94 -2.02 22.47
CA PHE A 59 6.61 -2.22 21.89
C PHE A 59 6.12 -0.89 21.31
N LEU A 60 6.23 -0.75 19.98
CA LEU A 60 5.56 0.32 19.25
C LEU A 60 4.06 0.03 19.27
N GLU A 61 3.39 0.63 20.24
CA GLU A 61 1.93 0.67 20.31
C GLU A 61 1.36 1.19 18.98
N THR A 62 0.31 0.52 18.50
CA THR A 62 -0.51 1.00 17.38
C THR A 62 -1.97 0.60 17.57
N GLU A 63 -2.85 1.51 17.15
CA GLU A 63 -4.31 1.36 17.07
C GLU A 63 -4.80 1.25 15.60
N ILE A 64 -3.87 1.15 14.65
CA ILE A 64 -4.13 1.19 13.21
C ILE A 64 -4.40 -0.21 12.66
N TYR A 65 -3.55 -1.19 12.98
CA TYR A 65 -3.61 -2.56 12.46
C TYR A 65 -3.67 -3.59 13.59
N PHE A 66 -4.50 -4.62 13.42
CA PHE A 66 -4.56 -5.76 14.34
C PHE A 66 -4.99 -7.06 13.63
N GLU A 67 -4.52 -8.20 14.13
CA GLU A 67 -4.92 -9.53 13.66
C GLU A 67 -5.42 -10.39 14.83
N PHE A 68 -6.60 -11.00 14.66
CA PHE A 68 -7.25 -11.78 15.72
C PHE A 68 -8.11 -12.90 15.15
N LYS A 69 -8.00 -14.11 15.72
CA LYS A 69 -8.73 -15.33 15.31
C LYS A 69 -8.82 -15.48 13.78
N GLY A 70 -7.66 -15.41 13.11
CA GLY A 70 -7.53 -15.53 11.64
C GLY A 70 -8.00 -14.34 10.81
N ASN A 71 -8.63 -13.32 11.40
CA ASN A 71 -9.11 -12.12 10.72
C ASN A 71 -8.13 -10.94 10.86
N VAL A 72 -8.29 -9.96 9.97
CA VAL A 72 -7.48 -8.73 9.87
C VAL A 72 -8.40 -7.53 10.15
N PHE A 73 -7.91 -6.55 10.90
CA PHE A 73 -8.67 -5.36 11.30
C PHE A 73 -7.88 -4.07 11.05
N TYR A 74 -8.54 -3.07 10.47
CA TYR A 74 -8.03 -1.70 10.40
C TYR A 74 -8.88 -0.82 11.31
N ARG A 75 -8.28 -0.08 12.25
CA ARG A 75 -9.01 0.76 13.23
C ARG A 75 -10.16 0.03 13.96
N GLY A 76 -10.04 -1.28 14.17
CA GLY A 76 -11.09 -2.14 14.76
C GLY A 76 -12.16 -2.66 13.79
N HIS A 77 -12.21 -2.19 12.54
CA HIS A 77 -13.11 -2.70 11.49
C HIS A 77 -12.51 -3.91 10.79
N ASN A 78 -13.30 -4.99 10.59
CA ASN A 78 -12.83 -6.20 9.89
C ASN A 78 -12.61 -5.90 8.40
N LEU A 79 -11.44 -6.26 7.87
CA LEU A 79 -11.06 -6.01 6.48
C LEU A 79 -12.05 -6.58 5.46
N LYS A 80 -12.67 -7.74 5.73
CA LYS A 80 -13.71 -8.30 4.86
C LYS A 80 -14.89 -7.33 4.72
N SER A 81 -15.39 -6.82 5.84
CA SER A 81 -16.50 -5.87 5.87
C SER A 81 -16.15 -4.51 5.25
N LEU A 82 -14.88 -4.08 5.32
CA LEU A 82 -14.41 -2.90 4.57
C LEU A 82 -14.44 -3.16 3.05
N CYS A 83 -13.88 -4.28 2.59
CA CYS A 83 -13.93 -4.70 1.19
C CYS A 83 -15.37 -4.85 0.67
N GLU A 84 -16.30 -5.34 1.49
CA GLU A 84 -17.71 -5.49 1.16
C GLU A 84 -18.44 -4.13 1.10
N MET A 85 -18.35 -3.33 2.17
CA MET A 85 -19.27 -2.22 2.44
C MET A 85 -18.71 -0.81 2.18
N THR A 86 -17.40 -0.65 1.97
CA THR A 86 -16.76 0.67 1.87
C THR A 86 -15.92 0.85 0.60
N THR A 87 -15.76 2.10 0.20
CA THR A 87 -14.79 2.51 -0.81
C THR A 87 -13.38 2.65 -0.21
N PHE A 88 -12.37 2.68 -1.09
CA PHE A 88 -10.99 2.98 -0.71
C PHE A 88 -10.91 4.37 -0.06
N ASP A 89 -11.56 5.38 -0.64
CA ASP A 89 -11.66 6.74 -0.11
C ASP A 89 -12.24 6.79 1.32
N GLU A 90 -13.22 5.94 1.65
CA GLU A 90 -13.76 5.79 3.01
C GLU A 90 -12.80 5.06 3.95
N THR A 91 -12.05 4.07 3.46
CA THR A 91 -10.98 3.39 4.24
C THR A 91 -9.80 4.34 4.53
N VAL A 92 -9.43 5.17 3.55
CA VAL A 92 -8.45 6.26 3.69
C VAL A 92 -8.90 7.23 4.79
N PHE A 93 -10.17 7.64 4.76
CA PHE A 93 -10.76 8.50 5.79
C PHE A 93 -10.75 7.82 7.17
N LEU A 94 -11.10 6.53 7.26
CA LEU A 94 -11.03 5.74 8.50
C LEU A 94 -9.62 5.71 9.11
N LEU A 95 -8.59 5.49 8.30
CA LEU A 95 -7.20 5.47 8.78
C LEU A 95 -6.80 6.85 9.33
N LEU A 96 -6.98 7.91 8.52
CA LEU A 96 -6.54 9.27 8.81
C LEU A 96 -7.32 9.95 9.96
N TYR A 97 -8.65 9.79 9.99
CA TYR A 97 -9.55 10.48 10.94
C TYR A 97 -10.13 9.56 12.03
N LYS A 98 -9.67 8.32 12.13
CA LYS A 98 -10.02 7.31 13.16
C LYS A 98 -11.50 6.86 13.18
N LYS A 99 -12.33 7.29 12.22
CA LYS A 99 -13.74 6.91 12.06
C LYS A 99 -14.12 6.82 10.58
N LEU A 100 -15.16 6.06 10.24
CA LEU A 100 -15.78 6.17 8.91
C LEU A 100 -16.43 7.55 8.72
N PRO A 101 -16.42 8.13 7.50
CA PRO A 101 -17.04 9.42 7.22
C PRO A 101 -18.57 9.32 7.13
N ASN A 102 -19.26 10.46 7.25
CA ASN A 102 -20.58 10.63 6.62
C ASN A 102 -20.42 11.28 5.22
N SER A 103 -21.47 11.26 4.39
CA SER A 103 -21.41 11.79 3.00
C SER A 103 -20.78 13.19 2.94
N LYS A 104 -21.21 14.14 3.79
CA LYS A 104 -20.68 15.50 3.76
C LYS A 104 -19.17 15.54 4.00
N GLU A 105 -18.69 14.78 4.98
CA GLU A 105 -17.26 14.71 5.30
C GLU A 105 -16.45 14.08 4.15
N LEU A 106 -17.00 13.08 3.47
CA LEU A 106 -16.37 12.45 2.31
C LEU A 106 -16.35 13.41 1.10
N ASP A 107 -17.47 14.07 0.84
CA ASP A 107 -17.67 15.00 -0.28
C ASP A 107 -16.84 16.30 -0.09
N GLU A 108 -16.66 16.77 1.15
CA GLU A 108 -15.71 17.82 1.51
C GLU A 108 -14.27 17.44 1.16
N LYS A 109 -13.82 16.22 1.49
CA LYS A 109 -12.45 15.77 1.18
C LYS A 109 -12.25 15.48 -0.32
N ARG A 110 -13.28 14.99 -1.02
CA ARG A 110 -13.31 14.87 -2.49
C ARG A 110 -13.17 16.23 -3.18
N ASN A 111 -13.94 17.23 -2.75
CA ASN A 111 -13.84 18.59 -3.27
C ASN A 111 -12.47 19.22 -2.97
N TYR A 112 -11.91 19.00 -1.77
CA TYR A 112 -10.56 19.44 -1.44
C TYR A 112 -9.50 18.79 -2.36
N LEU A 113 -9.57 17.47 -2.57
CA LEU A 113 -8.69 16.72 -3.46
C LEU A 113 -8.80 17.22 -4.92
N LYS A 114 -10.01 17.49 -5.41
CA LYS A 114 -10.27 18.06 -6.73
C LYS A 114 -9.66 19.46 -6.88
N ASN A 115 -9.79 20.31 -5.86
CA ASN A 115 -9.28 21.68 -5.91
C ASN A 115 -7.75 21.72 -5.94
N GLU A 116 -7.05 20.90 -5.14
CA GLU A 116 -5.58 20.81 -5.20
C GLU A 116 -5.10 20.14 -6.52
N TYR A 117 -5.91 19.25 -7.13
CA TYR A 117 -5.62 18.67 -8.45
C TYR A 117 -5.68 19.71 -9.57
N ILE A 118 -6.67 20.61 -9.54
CA ILE A 118 -6.79 21.73 -10.48
C ILE A 118 -5.71 22.79 -10.22
N ARG A 119 -5.41 23.08 -8.95
CA ARG A 119 -4.37 24.06 -8.57
C ARG A 119 -2.97 23.70 -9.09
N PHE A 120 -2.66 22.41 -9.26
CA PHE A 120 -1.36 21.97 -9.76
C PHE A 120 -1.14 22.27 -11.27
N VAL A 121 -2.18 22.62 -12.02
CA VAL A 121 -2.14 22.98 -13.46
C VAL A 121 -1.18 24.13 -13.74
N GLU A 122 -1.12 25.12 -12.85
CA GLU A 122 -0.31 26.35 -13.02
C GLU A 122 1.20 26.07 -13.20
N ASN A 123 1.67 24.88 -12.82
CA ASN A 123 3.08 24.48 -12.89
C ASN A 123 3.42 23.50 -14.03
N GLU A 124 2.50 23.16 -14.93
CA GLU A 124 2.70 22.10 -15.93
C GLU A 124 3.90 22.32 -16.86
N LYS A 125 4.22 23.57 -17.21
CA LYS A 125 5.42 23.92 -18.00
C LYS A 125 6.74 23.58 -17.30
N ASN A 126 6.74 23.44 -15.97
CA ASN A 126 7.89 22.99 -15.19
C ASN A 126 7.92 21.46 -15.06
N ILE A 127 6.74 20.82 -14.96
CA ILE A 127 6.62 19.35 -14.92
C ILE A 127 7.13 18.72 -16.21
N ILE A 128 6.73 19.25 -17.38
CA ILE A 128 7.16 18.74 -18.69
C ILE A 128 8.69 18.81 -18.83
N LYS A 129 9.30 19.93 -18.43
CA LYS A 129 10.77 20.06 -18.37
C LYS A 129 11.43 19.06 -17.43
N ILE A 130 10.83 18.77 -16.27
CA ILE A 130 11.34 17.74 -15.35
C ILE A 130 11.27 16.35 -16.02
N MET A 131 10.21 16.03 -16.76
CA MET A 131 10.11 14.78 -17.53
C MET A 131 11.18 14.68 -18.63
N GLU A 132 11.41 15.76 -19.37
CA GLU A 132 12.48 15.86 -20.39
C GLU A 132 13.88 15.66 -19.78
N ILE A 133 14.15 16.27 -18.61
CA ILE A 133 15.42 16.17 -17.88
C ILE A 133 15.63 14.76 -17.31
N LEU A 134 14.59 14.14 -16.75
CA LEU A 134 14.68 12.81 -16.12
C LEU A 134 15.01 11.68 -17.10
N LYS A 135 14.69 11.84 -18.40
CA LYS A 135 14.92 10.86 -19.49
C LYS A 135 14.44 9.43 -19.20
N SER A 136 13.57 9.25 -18.21
CA SER A 136 13.21 7.96 -17.64
C SER A 136 11.72 7.87 -17.38
N ASN A 137 11.14 6.73 -17.75
CA ASN A 137 9.69 6.49 -17.68
C ASN A 137 9.23 6.09 -16.26
N ASN A 138 9.91 6.55 -15.21
CA ASN A 138 9.59 6.19 -13.83
C ASN A 138 8.71 7.25 -13.17
N LEU A 139 7.42 6.98 -13.08
CA LEU A 139 6.42 7.87 -12.50
C LEU A 139 6.64 8.11 -10.99
N LEU A 140 7.22 7.17 -10.23
CA LEU A 140 7.59 7.42 -8.82
C LEU A 140 8.70 8.47 -8.71
N GLU A 141 9.69 8.46 -9.60
CA GLU A 141 10.76 9.45 -9.61
C GLU A 141 10.25 10.85 -9.99
N LEU A 142 9.33 10.93 -10.96
CA LEU A 142 8.64 12.17 -11.30
C LEU A 142 7.84 12.73 -10.11
N ILE A 143 7.09 11.87 -9.41
CA ILE A 143 6.35 12.23 -8.19
C ILE A 143 7.31 12.72 -7.09
N ARG A 144 8.46 12.05 -6.89
CA ARG A 144 9.50 12.46 -5.93
C ARG A 144 10.03 13.87 -6.24
N MET A 145 10.38 14.13 -7.49
CA MET A 145 10.92 15.43 -7.91
C MET A 145 9.88 16.57 -7.80
N CYS A 146 8.63 16.33 -8.20
CA CYS A 146 7.58 17.33 -8.05
C CYS A 146 7.29 17.65 -6.58
N ILE A 147 7.31 16.66 -5.69
CA ILE A 147 7.06 16.86 -4.25
C ILE A 147 8.27 17.47 -3.53
N LEU A 148 9.49 17.23 -4.01
CA LEU A 148 10.67 17.98 -3.57
C LEU A 148 10.50 19.47 -3.88
N ASN A 149 10.12 19.83 -5.12
CA ASN A 149 9.87 21.22 -5.50
C ASN A 149 8.78 21.88 -4.63
N LEU A 150 7.67 21.18 -4.41
CA LEU A 150 6.58 21.67 -3.55
C LEU A 150 7.00 21.85 -2.09
N SER A 151 7.89 21.01 -1.55
CA SER A 151 8.40 21.13 -0.18
C SER A 151 9.14 22.45 0.10
N LEU A 152 9.59 23.14 -0.96
CA LEU A 152 10.25 24.45 -0.89
C LEU A 152 9.27 25.63 -0.91
N VAL A 153 8.04 25.40 -1.40
CA VAL A 153 7.02 26.44 -1.66
C VAL A 153 5.85 26.38 -0.68
N GLU A 154 5.38 25.17 -0.36
CA GLU A 154 4.20 24.96 0.48
C GLU A 154 4.51 25.10 1.97
N LYS A 155 3.78 26.00 2.64
CA LYS A 155 3.83 26.14 4.10
C LYS A 155 3.06 24.98 4.74
N ASN A 156 3.63 24.39 5.81
CA ASN A 156 3.01 23.27 6.52
C ASN A 156 1.60 23.63 7.02
N ASN A 157 0.59 22.88 6.55
CA ASN A 157 -0.80 23.02 7.00
C ASN A 157 -0.97 22.75 8.51
N LYS A 158 -2.00 23.35 9.13
CA LYS A 158 -2.44 23.01 10.50
C LYS A 158 -3.10 21.63 10.57
N ASP A 159 -4.04 21.34 9.67
CA ASP A 159 -4.54 19.97 9.49
C ASP A 159 -3.53 19.18 8.66
N ILE A 160 -2.87 18.26 9.34
CA ILE A 160 -1.88 17.33 8.78
C ILE A 160 -2.50 16.43 7.71
N ASN A 161 -3.74 15.99 7.90
CA ASN A 161 -4.39 15.03 7.01
C ASN A 161 -4.71 15.65 5.64
N LEU A 162 -4.79 16.98 5.52
CA LEU A 162 -4.88 17.65 4.21
C LEU A 162 -3.61 17.47 3.35
N ASN A 163 -2.45 17.24 3.97
CA ASN A 163 -1.21 17.00 3.23
C ASN A 163 -1.26 15.67 2.46
N TYR A 164 -2.01 14.66 2.93
CA TYR A 164 -2.33 13.46 2.17
C TYR A 164 -3.02 13.81 0.85
N TYR A 165 -4.12 14.58 0.93
CA TYR A 165 -4.95 14.90 -0.23
C TYR A 165 -4.20 15.80 -1.22
N LYS A 166 -3.38 16.77 -0.76
CA LYS A 166 -2.45 17.52 -1.63
C LYS A 166 -1.58 16.56 -2.44
N ILE A 167 -0.83 15.70 -1.75
CA ILE A 167 0.12 14.76 -2.36
C ILE A 167 -0.57 13.76 -3.30
N LEU A 168 -1.76 13.27 -2.93
CA LEU A 168 -2.56 12.41 -3.79
C LEU A 168 -3.00 13.15 -5.06
N ALA A 169 -3.51 14.38 -4.96
CA ALA A 169 -3.89 15.20 -6.11
C ALA A 169 -2.75 15.38 -7.11
N ILE A 170 -1.55 15.74 -6.61
CA ILE A 170 -0.32 15.87 -7.40
C ILE A 170 0.02 14.55 -8.10
N SER A 171 0.00 13.44 -7.37
CA SER A 171 0.34 12.12 -7.90
C SER A 171 -0.65 11.64 -8.96
N LEU A 172 -1.94 11.92 -8.77
CA LEU A 172 -3.02 11.66 -9.72
C LEU A 172 -2.93 12.58 -10.95
N ARG A 173 -2.48 13.83 -10.81
CA ARG A 173 -2.25 14.74 -11.94
C ARG A 173 -1.03 14.30 -12.77
N LEU A 174 0.05 13.87 -12.11
CA LEU A 174 1.22 13.31 -12.79
C LEU A 174 0.89 11.99 -13.50
N LEU A 175 0.09 11.12 -12.89
CA LEU A 175 -0.46 9.92 -13.53
C LEU A 175 -1.25 10.28 -14.81
N SER A 176 -2.09 11.32 -14.75
CA SER A 176 -2.82 11.82 -15.93
C SER A 176 -1.86 12.32 -17.01
N ILE A 177 -0.94 13.24 -16.68
CA ILE A 177 0.01 13.83 -17.64
C ILE A 177 0.86 12.76 -18.31
N PHE A 178 1.37 11.80 -17.53
CA PHE A 178 2.27 10.74 -18.00
C PHE A 178 1.59 9.80 -19.01
N TYR A 179 0.31 9.45 -18.77
CA TYR A 179 -0.42 8.51 -19.62
C TYR A 179 -1.27 9.15 -20.72
N SER A 180 -1.94 10.28 -20.47
CA SER A 180 -2.95 10.80 -21.42
C SER A 180 -2.37 11.55 -22.62
N LYS A 181 -1.22 12.22 -22.46
CA LYS A 181 -0.51 13.09 -23.45
C LYS A 181 -1.30 14.22 -24.13
N ASN A 182 -2.64 14.16 -24.13
CA ASN A 182 -3.57 15.15 -24.65
C ASN A 182 -4.26 15.92 -23.51
N ASN A 183 -4.84 17.08 -23.86
CA ASN A 183 -5.34 18.12 -22.95
C ASN A 183 -6.45 17.68 -21.96
N LEU A 184 -6.05 17.03 -20.86
CA LEU A 184 -6.06 17.64 -19.52
C LEU A 184 -7.33 18.40 -19.03
N CYS A 185 -8.55 17.99 -19.42
CA CYS A 185 -9.79 18.62 -18.94
C CYS A 185 -10.06 18.45 -17.43
N GLU A 186 -10.57 19.50 -16.78
CA GLU A 186 -11.08 19.47 -15.40
C GLU A 186 -12.20 18.44 -15.20
N SER A 187 -12.97 18.18 -16.24
CA SER A 187 -14.06 17.19 -16.29
C SER A 187 -13.59 15.73 -16.18
N MET A 188 -12.27 15.46 -16.12
CA MET A 188 -11.72 14.13 -15.84
C MET A 188 -11.81 13.74 -14.36
N PHE A 189 -11.83 14.69 -13.42
CA PHE A 189 -11.87 14.36 -11.99
C PHE A 189 -13.23 13.76 -11.60
N THR A 190 -13.22 12.54 -11.04
CA THR A 190 -14.42 11.73 -10.72
C THR A 190 -14.63 11.56 -9.22
N ASP A 191 -15.74 10.95 -8.83
CA ASP A 191 -16.21 10.87 -7.43
C ASP A 191 -15.31 10.04 -6.49
N ASN A 192 -14.44 9.16 -6.99
CA ASN A 192 -13.48 8.42 -6.17
C ASN A 192 -12.17 8.10 -6.92
N VAL A 193 -11.15 7.68 -6.17
CA VAL A 193 -9.80 7.42 -6.69
C VAL A 193 -9.76 6.24 -7.67
N CYS A 194 -10.58 5.20 -7.45
CA CYS A 194 -10.59 3.99 -8.30
C CYS A 194 -11.17 4.28 -9.69
N LEU A 195 -12.31 4.97 -9.76
CA LEU A 195 -12.92 5.45 -11.00
C LEU A 195 -11.99 6.39 -11.77
N PHE A 196 -11.23 7.24 -11.07
CA PHE A 196 -10.30 8.17 -11.68
C PHE A 196 -9.14 7.44 -12.39
N ILE A 197 -8.53 6.44 -11.72
CA ILE A 197 -7.48 5.60 -12.29
C ILE A 197 -7.99 4.85 -13.52
N LEU A 198 -9.14 4.17 -13.41
CA LEU A 198 -9.74 3.42 -14.51
C LEU A 198 -10.06 4.33 -15.71
N ARG A 199 -10.56 5.55 -15.46
CA ARG A 199 -10.93 6.51 -16.51
C ARG A 199 -9.73 7.12 -17.23
N ILE A 200 -8.60 7.38 -16.55
CA ILE A 200 -7.35 7.77 -17.24
C ILE A 200 -6.98 6.68 -18.24
N ILE A 201 -7.02 5.42 -17.80
CA ILE A 201 -6.51 4.29 -18.58
C ILE A 201 -7.45 3.95 -19.74
N SER A 202 -8.77 3.94 -19.53
CA SER A 202 -9.76 3.68 -20.58
C SER A 202 -9.75 4.72 -21.72
N ASN A 203 -9.31 5.94 -21.46
CA ASN A 203 -9.19 6.97 -22.50
C ASN A 203 -7.98 6.76 -23.42
N ASN A 204 -7.02 5.90 -23.05
CA ASN A 204 -5.73 5.76 -23.71
C ASN A 204 -5.66 4.52 -24.61
N ASN A 205 -6.46 4.53 -25.68
CA ASN A 205 -6.57 3.47 -26.69
C ASN A 205 -5.28 3.11 -27.47
N MET A 206 -4.11 3.68 -27.12
CA MET A 206 -2.82 3.25 -27.70
C MET A 206 -2.35 1.89 -27.20
N LEU A 207 -2.70 1.48 -25.98
CA LEU A 207 -2.20 0.23 -25.38
C LEU A 207 -2.76 -1.04 -26.01
N ALA A 208 -3.92 -0.95 -26.66
CA ALA A 208 -4.56 -2.06 -27.39
C ALA A 208 -3.69 -2.62 -28.53
N ASN A 209 -2.63 -1.92 -28.96
CA ASN A 209 -1.71 -2.36 -30.01
C ASN A 209 -0.41 -3.02 -29.52
N ASN A 210 -0.04 -2.85 -28.23
CA ASN A 210 1.25 -3.33 -27.70
C ASN A 210 1.13 -4.42 -26.61
N MET A 211 -0.08 -4.71 -26.11
CA MET A 211 -0.34 -6.02 -25.49
C MET A 211 -0.28 -7.11 -26.57
N PRO A 212 0.08 -8.37 -26.22
CA PRO A 212 -0.02 -9.49 -27.15
C PRO A 212 -1.49 -9.70 -27.55
N LYS A 213 -1.84 -9.29 -28.77
CA LYS A 213 -3.14 -9.58 -29.38
C LYS A 213 -3.23 -11.08 -29.69
N VAL A 214 -3.80 -11.84 -28.76
CA VAL A 214 -4.50 -13.07 -29.13
C VAL A 214 -5.75 -12.64 -29.92
N GLU A 215 -5.93 -13.17 -31.13
CA GLU A 215 -6.88 -12.62 -32.11
C GLU A 215 -8.34 -12.83 -31.71
N CYS A 216 -8.90 -11.89 -30.95
CA CYS A 216 -10.30 -11.91 -30.54
C CYS A 216 -11.21 -11.39 -31.67
N ASN A 217 -11.44 -12.24 -32.68
CA ASN A 217 -12.41 -12.00 -33.77
C ASN A 217 -13.85 -11.98 -33.25
N LYS A 218 -14.31 -10.84 -32.70
CA LYS A 218 -15.71 -10.59 -32.34
C LYS A 218 -16.16 -9.16 -32.64
N SER A 219 -16.58 -8.94 -33.88
CA SER A 219 -17.44 -7.82 -34.27
C SER A 219 -18.90 -8.14 -33.90
N THR A 220 -19.25 -8.02 -32.63
CA THR A 220 -20.63 -8.19 -32.13
C THR A 220 -21.03 -7.00 -31.28
N CYS A 221 -22.25 -6.50 -31.46
CA CYS A 221 -22.77 -5.35 -30.74
C CYS A 221 -22.78 -5.60 -29.22
N VAL A 222 -22.24 -4.66 -28.44
CA VAL A 222 -22.26 -4.71 -26.98
C VAL A 222 -23.50 -3.95 -26.49
N ASP A 223 -24.30 -4.57 -25.62
CA ASP A 223 -25.45 -3.93 -25.01
C ASP A 223 -25.02 -2.99 -23.87
N LYS A 224 -25.66 -1.81 -23.82
CA LYS A 224 -25.29 -0.72 -22.89
C LYS A 224 -25.48 -1.07 -21.41
N THR A 225 -26.16 -2.17 -21.10
CA THR A 225 -26.26 -2.74 -19.74
C THR A 225 -24.95 -3.32 -19.27
N ASP A 226 -24.21 -3.96 -20.17
CA ASP A 226 -23.11 -4.84 -19.82
C ASP A 226 -21.86 -4.00 -19.56
N ASP A 227 -21.63 -2.95 -20.36
CA ASP A 227 -20.69 -1.85 -20.09
C ASP A 227 -20.84 -1.25 -18.67
N ILE A 228 -22.08 -1.17 -18.16
CA ILE A 228 -22.37 -0.58 -16.84
C ILE A 228 -22.13 -1.58 -15.69
N VAL A 229 -22.29 -2.88 -15.94
CA VAL A 229 -21.96 -3.94 -14.98
C VAL A 229 -20.45 -4.12 -14.91
N ASP A 230 -19.80 -4.32 -16.07
CA ASP A 230 -18.35 -4.45 -16.22
C ASP A 230 -17.59 -3.31 -15.51
N LYS A 231 -18.00 -2.06 -15.73
CA LYS A 231 -17.39 -0.90 -15.09
C LYS A 231 -17.50 -0.93 -13.56
N LYS A 232 -18.59 -1.44 -12.99
CA LYS A 232 -18.77 -1.58 -11.53
C LYS A 232 -17.96 -2.73 -10.97
N ASP A 233 -17.87 -3.85 -11.67
CA ASP A 233 -17.04 -4.99 -11.28
C ASP A 233 -15.55 -4.61 -11.29
N LYS A 234 -15.11 -3.86 -12.32
CA LYS A 234 -13.76 -3.28 -12.42
C LYS A 234 -13.46 -2.29 -11.30
N GLU A 235 -14.40 -1.37 -11.02
CA GLU A 235 -14.30 -0.46 -9.88
C GLU A 235 -14.20 -1.23 -8.56
N LYS A 236 -15.05 -2.25 -8.34
CA LYS A 236 -15.10 -3.03 -7.10
C LYS A 236 -13.84 -3.85 -6.89
N LEU A 237 -13.30 -4.49 -7.92
CA LEU A 237 -12.05 -5.26 -7.81
C LEU A 237 -10.85 -4.34 -7.49
N LEU A 238 -10.72 -3.19 -8.16
CA LEU A 238 -9.67 -2.22 -7.86
C LEU A 238 -9.81 -1.66 -6.44
N ASN A 239 -11.04 -1.32 -6.04
CA ASN A 239 -11.38 -0.81 -4.71
C ASN A 239 -11.01 -1.82 -3.60
N VAL A 240 -11.35 -3.09 -3.80
CA VAL A 240 -10.94 -4.19 -2.91
C VAL A 240 -9.43 -4.31 -2.87
N LEU A 241 -8.75 -4.27 -4.02
CA LEU A 241 -7.28 -4.34 -4.06
C LEU A 241 -6.66 -3.24 -3.21
N LEU A 242 -6.89 -1.95 -3.53
CA LEU A 242 -6.25 -0.82 -2.82
C LEU A 242 -6.54 -0.87 -1.30
N THR A 243 -7.74 -1.31 -0.90
CA THR A 243 -8.14 -1.53 0.50
C THR A 243 -7.33 -2.68 1.14
N VAL A 244 -7.20 -3.83 0.48
CA VAL A 244 -6.40 -4.97 0.97
C VAL A 244 -4.91 -4.61 1.08
N ILE A 245 -4.39 -3.80 0.16
CA ILE A 245 -3.01 -3.31 0.17
C ILE A 245 -2.87 -1.93 0.82
N CYS A 246 -3.59 -1.58 1.88
CA CYS A 246 -3.64 -0.18 2.34
C CYS A 246 -2.44 0.37 3.16
N GLU A 247 -1.96 0.03 4.36
CA GLU A 247 -2.20 -0.90 5.44
C GLU A 247 -1.59 -2.31 5.39
N SER A 248 -0.58 -2.53 6.24
CA SER A 248 0.37 -3.66 6.26
C SER A 248 1.10 -3.86 7.61
N ASN A 249 0.66 -3.25 8.71
CA ASN A 249 1.37 -3.16 10.00
C ASN A 249 2.72 -2.39 9.92
N ILE A 250 3.36 -2.24 11.08
CA ILE A 250 4.71 -1.69 11.24
C ILE A 250 5.74 -2.65 10.63
N ASN A 251 6.03 -2.45 9.34
CA ASN A 251 7.21 -2.99 8.67
C ASN A 251 8.43 -2.07 8.86
N GLU A 252 9.60 -2.50 8.36
CA GLU A 252 10.88 -1.78 8.48
C GLU A 252 10.81 -0.33 7.96
N ASN A 253 10.12 -0.09 6.84
CA ASN A 253 9.94 1.25 6.29
C ASN A 253 9.06 2.11 7.20
N ILE A 254 7.91 1.60 7.66
CA ILE A 254 7.02 2.30 8.61
C ILE A 254 7.76 2.59 9.93
N PHE A 255 8.55 1.64 10.42
CA PHE A 255 9.39 1.78 11.62
C PHE A 255 10.41 2.92 11.48
N LEU A 256 11.13 2.97 10.36
CA LEU A 256 12.10 4.03 10.08
C LEU A 256 11.43 5.41 9.86
N LEU A 257 10.26 5.45 9.23
CA LEU A 257 9.47 6.68 9.08
C LEU A 257 8.91 7.20 10.42
N ARG A 258 8.52 6.30 11.34
CA ARG A 258 8.18 6.63 12.73
C ARG A 258 9.40 7.13 13.53
N LEU A 259 10.58 6.57 13.31
CA LEU A 259 11.83 7.11 13.90
C LEU A 259 12.09 8.55 13.44
N ILE A 260 12.05 8.80 12.13
CA ILE A 260 12.31 10.11 11.53
C ILE A 260 11.24 11.14 11.94
N SER A 261 9.98 10.73 12.12
CA SER A 261 8.89 11.65 12.49
C SER A 261 9.01 12.23 13.91
N ASN A 262 9.73 11.56 14.82
CA ASN A 262 10.01 12.06 16.17
C ASN A 262 11.05 13.20 16.19
N MET A 263 11.96 13.26 15.20
CA MET A 263 13.11 14.19 15.23
C MET A 263 12.76 15.60 14.70
N ASN A 264 11.62 15.76 14.02
CA ASN A 264 11.22 17.01 13.38
C ASN A 264 10.11 17.73 14.17
N GLU A 265 10.49 18.68 15.04
CA GLU A 265 9.53 19.55 15.73
C GLU A 265 8.68 20.39 14.77
N LYS A 266 9.26 20.80 13.64
CA LYS A 266 8.54 21.44 12.54
C LYS A 266 7.85 20.36 11.70
N ASN A 267 6.54 20.52 11.48
CA ASN A 267 5.66 19.56 10.79
C ASN A 267 5.92 19.41 9.27
N ASN A 268 7.17 19.19 8.85
CA ASN A 268 7.50 18.94 7.44
C ASN A 268 7.14 17.50 7.04
N TYR A 269 5.89 17.32 6.59
CA TYR A 269 5.39 16.05 6.07
C TYR A 269 5.98 15.69 4.70
N PHE A 270 6.38 16.68 3.90
CA PHE A 270 7.01 16.45 2.61
C PHE A 270 8.35 15.73 2.76
N ASN A 271 9.20 16.08 3.75
CA ASN A 271 10.44 15.36 4.02
C ASN A 271 10.19 13.88 4.36
N ILE A 272 9.20 13.58 5.19
CA ILE A 272 8.89 12.19 5.56
C ILE A 272 8.33 11.41 4.36
N TYR A 273 7.55 12.08 3.49
CA TYR A 273 7.13 11.52 2.21
C TYR A 273 8.29 11.27 1.25
N LEU A 274 9.25 12.19 1.16
CA LEU A 274 10.45 12.06 0.32
C LEU A 274 11.31 10.86 0.76
N CYS A 275 11.43 10.62 2.06
CA CYS A 275 11.99 9.37 2.58
C CYS A 275 11.15 8.16 2.16
N ALA A 276 9.82 8.21 2.36
CA ALA A 276 8.93 7.10 2.07
C ALA A 276 8.95 6.69 0.59
N ILE A 277 8.81 7.62 -0.35
CA ILE A 277 8.85 7.33 -1.79
C ILE A 277 10.23 6.83 -2.22
N SER A 278 11.31 7.31 -1.61
CA SER A 278 12.67 6.83 -1.91
C SER A 278 12.84 5.34 -1.55
N PHE A 279 12.22 4.85 -0.48
CA PHE A 279 12.21 3.41 -0.18
C PHE A 279 11.46 2.59 -1.24
N TYR A 280 10.32 3.07 -1.75
CA TYR A 280 9.59 2.38 -2.82
C TYR A 280 10.32 2.44 -4.17
N ILE A 281 10.96 3.56 -4.49
CA ILE A 281 11.81 3.68 -5.68
C ILE A 281 12.94 2.65 -5.61
N ASP A 282 13.62 2.50 -4.47
CA ASP A 282 14.71 1.54 -4.33
C ASP A 282 14.22 0.08 -4.40
N ILE A 283 13.11 -0.26 -3.73
CA ILE A 283 12.46 -1.58 -3.80
C ILE A 283 12.12 -2.00 -5.23
N PHE A 284 11.70 -1.07 -6.10
CA PHE A 284 11.28 -1.37 -7.47
C PHE A 284 12.35 -1.06 -8.53
N LYS A 285 13.51 -0.51 -8.15
CA LYS A 285 14.50 0.12 -9.04
C LYS A 285 14.97 -0.75 -10.21
N ASN A 286 15.19 -2.03 -9.93
CA ASN A 286 15.74 -3.01 -10.88
C ASN A 286 14.67 -4.01 -11.38
N ILE A 287 13.38 -3.74 -11.11
CA ILE A 287 12.30 -4.71 -11.29
C ILE A 287 11.49 -4.38 -12.55
N ASN A 288 11.68 -5.18 -13.59
CA ASN A 288 10.85 -5.12 -14.79
C ASN A 288 9.58 -5.96 -14.58
N PHE A 289 8.48 -5.29 -14.26
CA PHE A 289 7.20 -5.94 -13.98
C PHE A 289 6.62 -6.60 -15.23
N ASP A 290 6.69 -5.93 -16.38
CA ASP A 290 6.17 -6.42 -17.66
C ASP A 290 6.86 -7.72 -18.13
N LEU A 291 8.18 -7.83 -17.99
CA LEU A 291 8.93 -9.08 -18.25
C LEU A 291 8.57 -10.17 -17.24
N THR A 292 8.52 -9.85 -15.95
CA THR A 292 8.24 -10.84 -14.90
C THR A 292 6.81 -11.40 -15.02
N PHE A 293 5.84 -10.56 -15.40
CA PHE A 293 4.48 -10.96 -15.66
C PHE A 293 4.37 -11.86 -16.92
N LYS A 294 5.11 -11.54 -17.98
CA LYS A 294 5.24 -12.41 -19.17
C LYS A 294 5.89 -13.76 -18.85
N SER A 295 6.89 -13.78 -17.96
CA SER A 295 7.43 -15.05 -17.44
C SER A 295 6.33 -15.86 -16.75
N PHE A 296 5.57 -15.28 -15.80
CA PHE A 296 4.51 -16.01 -15.11
C PHE A 296 3.40 -16.52 -16.07
N LEU A 297 2.97 -15.73 -17.06
CA LEU A 297 2.01 -16.19 -18.08
C LEU A 297 2.52 -17.38 -18.89
N ASN A 298 3.82 -17.42 -19.20
CA ASN A 298 4.42 -18.43 -20.07
C ASN A 298 5.03 -19.63 -19.32
N LEU A 299 4.73 -19.83 -18.03
CA LEU A 299 5.22 -20.96 -17.23
C LEU A 299 4.45 -22.26 -17.53
N ASP A 300 5.07 -23.17 -18.28
CA ASP A 300 4.55 -24.51 -18.55
C ASP A 300 4.64 -25.43 -17.32
N ILE A 301 3.54 -25.55 -16.56
CA ILE A 301 3.46 -26.36 -15.32
C ILE A 301 3.19 -27.85 -15.59
N TYR A 302 2.44 -28.17 -16.66
CA TYR A 302 1.89 -29.52 -16.89
C TYR A 302 2.44 -30.26 -18.12
N SER A 303 3.18 -29.61 -19.02
CA SER A 303 3.57 -30.20 -20.31
C SER A 303 4.67 -31.27 -20.22
N LYS A 304 5.28 -31.47 -19.05
CA LYS A 304 6.35 -32.45 -18.81
C LYS A 304 6.20 -33.13 -17.45
N LYS A 305 6.71 -34.37 -17.35
CA LYS A 305 7.02 -35.03 -16.07
C LYS A 305 8.30 -34.41 -15.49
N GLN A 306 8.23 -33.16 -15.05
CA GLN A 306 9.38 -32.42 -14.53
C GLN A 306 9.87 -33.07 -13.23
N THR A 307 11.18 -33.23 -13.11
CA THR A 307 11.84 -33.55 -11.83
C THR A 307 11.76 -32.34 -10.88
N ASP A 308 11.92 -32.60 -9.58
CA ASP A 308 11.96 -31.52 -8.58
C ASP A 308 13.10 -30.52 -8.85
N ASP A 309 14.19 -30.96 -9.49
CA ASP A 309 15.31 -30.12 -9.92
C ASP A 309 14.99 -29.24 -11.13
N GLU A 310 14.30 -29.76 -12.16
CA GLU A 310 13.78 -28.94 -13.27
C GLU A 310 12.84 -27.83 -12.76
N ILE A 311 11.93 -28.16 -11.84
CA ILE A 311 11.02 -27.18 -11.22
C ILE A 311 11.82 -26.16 -10.39
N ASN A 312 12.85 -26.60 -9.69
CA ASN A 312 13.74 -25.72 -8.94
C ASN A 312 14.47 -24.72 -9.83
N GLU A 313 14.94 -25.15 -11.02
CA GLU A 313 15.63 -24.33 -12.03
C GLU A 313 14.67 -23.32 -12.68
N VAL A 314 13.50 -23.78 -13.14
CA VAL A 314 12.43 -22.93 -13.70
C VAL A 314 12.04 -21.82 -12.71
N ILE A 315 11.92 -22.14 -11.42
CA ILE A 315 11.64 -21.14 -10.38
C ILE A 315 12.77 -20.11 -10.23
N THR A 316 14.04 -20.50 -10.33
CA THR A 316 15.18 -19.56 -10.24
C THR A 316 15.36 -18.70 -11.49
N ASN A 317 14.88 -19.16 -12.64
CA ASN A 317 14.96 -18.42 -13.91
C ASN A 317 13.89 -17.31 -14.04
N ILE A 318 12.93 -17.21 -13.10
CA ILE A 318 11.94 -16.12 -13.06
C ILE A 318 12.62 -14.84 -12.53
N PRO A 319 12.61 -13.73 -13.29
CA PRO A 319 13.29 -12.50 -12.86
C PRO A 319 12.65 -11.91 -11.60
N ASN A 320 13.48 -11.41 -10.68
CA ASN A 320 13.06 -10.72 -9.44
C ASN A 320 12.08 -11.53 -8.55
N VAL A 321 12.11 -12.87 -8.63
CA VAL A 321 11.12 -13.77 -8.02
C VAL A 321 10.94 -13.58 -6.50
N ASP A 322 11.97 -13.16 -5.77
CA ASP A 322 11.90 -12.90 -4.32
C ASP A 322 10.96 -11.73 -3.94
N LEU A 323 10.72 -10.77 -4.83
CA LEU A 323 9.68 -9.75 -4.61
C LEU A 323 8.27 -10.37 -4.66
N PHE A 324 8.07 -11.37 -5.52
CA PHE A 324 6.78 -11.99 -5.77
C PHE A 324 6.47 -13.16 -4.84
N PHE A 325 7.49 -13.86 -4.35
CA PHE A 325 7.36 -15.02 -3.48
C PHE A 325 8.41 -15.04 -2.36
N TYR A 326 7.97 -14.93 -1.09
CA TYR A 326 8.83 -14.88 0.09
C TYR A 326 8.39 -15.86 1.20
N LYS A 327 9.30 -16.25 2.10
CA LYS A 327 9.11 -17.33 3.10
C LYS A 327 8.11 -17.05 4.23
N ASN A 328 7.58 -15.83 4.32
CA ASN A 328 6.73 -15.38 5.43
C ASN A 328 5.27 -15.24 4.94
N ASN A 329 4.30 -15.49 5.82
CA ASN A 329 2.88 -15.58 5.46
C ASN A 329 2.05 -14.34 5.86
N PHE A 330 2.67 -13.20 6.21
CA PHE A 330 1.96 -11.95 6.57
C PHE A 330 0.84 -11.54 5.58
N PHE A 331 1.02 -11.76 4.28
CA PHE A 331 -0.02 -11.45 3.29
C PHE A 331 -1.10 -12.53 3.14
N LEU A 332 -0.92 -13.75 3.64
CA LEU A 332 -1.79 -14.91 3.38
C LEU A 332 -3.28 -14.66 3.69
N LYS A 333 -3.59 -14.00 4.83
CA LYS A 333 -4.97 -13.66 5.22
C LYS A 333 -5.61 -12.65 4.27
N LYS A 334 -4.81 -11.68 3.80
CA LYS A 334 -5.19 -10.61 2.87
C LYS A 334 -5.36 -11.16 1.44
N LYS A 335 -4.41 -11.98 0.99
CA LYS A 335 -4.44 -12.79 -0.23
C LYS A 335 -5.74 -13.60 -0.34
N ASN A 336 -6.17 -14.27 0.73
CA ASN A 336 -7.40 -15.08 0.70
C ASN A 336 -8.67 -14.22 0.52
N ILE A 337 -8.70 -12.98 1.03
CA ILE A 337 -9.79 -12.03 0.75
C ILE A 337 -9.73 -11.60 -0.72
N LEU A 338 -8.55 -11.23 -1.21
CA LEU A 338 -8.33 -10.78 -2.59
C LEU A 338 -8.67 -11.85 -3.63
N LYS A 339 -8.24 -13.10 -3.41
CA LYS A 339 -8.53 -14.24 -4.29
C LYS A 339 -10.04 -14.49 -4.43
N LYS A 340 -10.84 -14.28 -3.38
CA LYS A 340 -12.30 -14.40 -3.48
C LYS A 340 -12.87 -13.45 -4.53
N TYR A 341 -12.62 -12.14 -4.37
CA TYR A 341 -13.11 -11.13 -5.33
C TYR A 341 -12.53 -11.30 -6.73
N LEU A 342 -11.31 -11.83 -6.84
CA LEU A 342 -10.69 -12.13 -8.12
C LEU A 342 -11.36 -13.33 -8.83
N THR A 343 -11.74 -14.38 -8.08
CA THR A 343 -12.58 -15.47 -8.60
C THR A 343 -13.97 -14.97 -8.98
N ASP A 344 -14.62 -14.18 -8.10
CA ASP A 344 -15.94 -13.59 -8.35
C ASP A 344 -15.93 -12.76 -9.65
N TYR A 345 -14.87 -11.96 -9.89
CA TYR A 345 -14.68 -11.16 -11.11
C TYR A 345 -14.35 -12.02 -12.36
N CYS A 346 -13.42 -12.96 -12.28
CA CYS A 346 -13.11 -13.81 -13.45
C CYS A 346 -14.33 -14.60 -13.92
N ASN A 347 -15.18 -15.03 -12.97
CA ASN A 347 -16.45 -15.72 -13.26
C ASN A 347 -17.51 -14.82 -13.94
N SER A 348 -17.48 -13.49 -13.76
CA SER A 348 -18.40 -12.57 -14.46
C SER A 348 -17.90 -12.12 -15.84
N GLN A 349 -16.65 -12.41 -16.19
CA GLN A 349 -15.97 -11.88 -17.37
C GLN A 349 -15.85 -12.88 -18.53
N SER A 350 -15.00 -13.91 -18.40
CA SER A 350 -14.74 -14.86 -19.49
C SER A 350 -14.04 -16.14 -19.04
N GLN A 351 -14.18 -17.22 -19.80
CA GLN A 351 -13.42 -18.46 -19.57
C GLN A 351 -11.90 -18.22 -19.55
N GLN A 352 -11.38 -17.39 -20.47
CA GLN A 352 -9.95 -17.03 -20.50
C GLN A 352 -9.50 -16.33 -19.20
N SER A 353 -10.36 -15.51 -18.59
CA SER A 353 -10.08 -14.88 -17.29
C SER A 353 -10.02 -15.92 -16.14
N ILE A 354 -10.86 -16.96 -16.20
CA ILE A 354 -10.86 -18.09 -15.27
C ILE A 354 -9.60 -18.95 -15.46
N ASP A 355 -9.22 -19.25 -16.70
CA ASP A 355 -8.05 -20.07 -17.03
C ASP A 355 -6.75 -19.40 -16.57
N ILE A 356 -6.58 -18.09 -16.84
CA ILE A 356 -5.42 -17.32 -16.36
C ILE A 356 -5.40 -17.24 -14.82
N LEU A 357 -6.56 -17.14 -14.16
CA LEU A 357 -6.61 -17.19 -12.70
C LEU A 357 -6.17 -18.58 -12.18
N ASN A 358 -6.67 -19.66 -12.75
CA ASN A 358 -6.30 -21.02 -12.37
C ASN A 358 -4.79 -21.26 -12.54
N HIS A 359 -4.19 -20.78 -13.63
CA HIS A 359 -2.74 -20.78 -13.87
C HIS A 359 -1.97 -20.06 -12.74
N PHE A 360 -2.39 -18.86 -12.35
CA PHE A 360 -1.80 -18.12 -11.22
C PHE A 360 -2.05 -18.78 -9.84
N ILE A 361 -3.02 -19.68 -9.72
CA ILE A 361 -3.21 -20.49 -8.50
C ILE A 361 -2.23 -21.68 -8.51
N GLN A 362 -2.06 -22.35 -9.65
CA GLN A 362 -1.12 -23.46 -9.82
C GLN A 362 0.33 -23.02 -9.59
N ILE A 363 0.70 -21.80 -10.03
CA ILE A 363 2.00 -21.19 -9.70
C ILE A 363 2.12 -20.95 -8.18
N GLU A 364 1.10 -20.41 -7.50
CA GLU A 364 1.14 -20.27 -6.03
C GLU A 364 1.40 -21.62 -5.35
N ASP A 365 0.65 -22.66 -5.72
CA ASP A 365 0.75 -23.97 -5.09
C ASP A 365 2.10 -24.64 -5.37
N MET A 366 2.68 -24.44 -6.57
CA MET A 366 4.06 -24.83 -6.91
C MET A 366 5.09 -24.13 -6.02
N PHE A 367 5.03 -22.80 -5.87
CA PHE A 367 5.95 -22.04 -5.03
C PHE A 367 5.85 -22.41 -3.54
N PHE A 368 4.65 -22.71 -3.07
CA PHE A 368 4.43 -23.22 -1.72
C PHE A 368 5.03 -24.62 -1.55
N LYS A 369 4.69 -25.57 -2.42
CA LYS A 369 5.18 -26.97 -2.38
C LYS A 369 6.71 -27.05 -2.45
N TYR A 370 7.34 -26.33 -3.38
CA TYR A 370 8.75 -26.54 -3.73
C TYR A 370 9.74 -25.62 -3.01
N LYS A 371 9.32 -24.41 -2.59
CA LYS A 371 10.22 -23.45 -1.93
C LYS A 371 9.74 -23.02 -0.53
N ASN A 372 8.57 -23.46 -0.06
CA ASN A 372 7.88 -22.94 1.13
C ASN A 372 7.83 -21.40 1.12
N LYS A 373 7.39 -20.85 -0.02
CA LYS A 373 7.19 -19.41 -0.24
C LYS A 373 5.72 -19.11 -0.46
N TYR A 374 5.27 -17.96 0.01
CA TYR A 374 3.92 -17.44 -0.16
C TYR A 374 3.94 -16.25 -1.14
N PRO A 375 2.88 -16.04 -1.94
CA PRO A 375 2.82 -14.91 -2.85
C PRO A 375 2.70 -13.59 -2.10
N SER A 376 3.38 -12.59 -2.63
CA SER A 376 3.42 -11.24 -2.08
C SER A 376 2.18 -10.42 -2.46
N PRO A 377 2.01 -9.22 -1.86
CA PRO A 377 1.00 -8.26 -2.31
C PRO A 377 1.08 -7.98 -3.82
N TYR A 378 2.29 -7.99 -4.39
CA TYR A 378 2.53 -7.65 -5.79
C TYR A 378 2.04 -8.73 -6.75
N TYR A 379 2.14 -10.01 -6.38
CA TYR A 379 1.85 -11.14 -7.29
C TYR A 379 0.42 -11.11 -7.85
N TYR A 380 -0.59 -11.15 -6.98
CA TYR A 380 -1.99 -11.03 -7.43
C TYR A 380 -2.37 -9.60 -7.86
N SER A 381 -1.60 -8.57 -7.47
CA SER A 381 -1.82 -7.21 -7.98
C SER A 381 -1.49 -7.12 -9.48
N MET A 382 -0.44 -7.79 -9.97
CA MET A 382 -0.13 -7.80 -11.41
C MET A 382 -1.26 -8.44 -12.23
N LEU A 383 -1.80 -9.57 -11.77
CA LEU A 383 -2.93 -10.23 -12.43
C LEU A 383 -4.19 -9.34 -12.44
N ILE A 384 -4.51 -8.68 -11.32
CA ILE A 384 -5.61 -7.72 -11.26
C ILE A 384 -5.36 -6.55 -12.21
N PHE A 385 -4.14 -6.02 -12.29
CA PHE A 385 -3.80 -4.92 -13.19
C PHE A 385 -4.05 -5.31 -14.64
N TYR A 386 -3.52 -6.46 -15.07
CA TYR A 386 -3.76 -7.02 -16.40
C TYR A 386 -5.26 -7.21 -16.71
N LEU A 387 -6.02 -7.84 -15.80
CA LEU A 387 -7.46 -8.07 -15.95
C LEU A 387 -8.33 -6.80 -15.94
N LEU A 388 -7.80 -5.69 -15.42
CA LEU A 388 -8.40 -4.36 -15.45
C LEU A 388 -7.88 -3.50 -16.62
N ASN A 389 -7.06 -4.05 -17.53
CA ASN A 389 -6.32 -3.35 -18.59
C ASN A 389 -5.39 -2.22 -18.09
N ILE A 390 -4.96 -2.27 -16.83
CA ILE A 390 -3.97 -1.37 -16.22
C ILE A 390 -2.56 -1.88 -16.57
N PRO A 391 -1.68 -1.06 -17.16
CA PRO A 391 -0.27 -1.41 -17.38
C PRO A 391 0.42 -1.89 -16.12
N VAL A 392 1.13 -3.03 -16.17
CA VAL A 392 1.72 -3.64 -14.97
C VAL A 392 2.84 -2.76 -14.39
N ASP A 393 3.54 -2.00 -15.22
CA ASP A 393 4.52 -0.97 -14.81
C ASP A 393 3.93 0.16 -13.95
N LEU A 394 2.60 0.33 -13.87
CA LEU A 394 1.97 1.25 -12.92
C LEU A 394 1.91 0.71 -11.49
N LEU A 395 2.13 -0.59 -11.28
CA LEU A 395 2.00 -1.24 -9.97
C LEU A 395 2.89 -0.59 -8.89
N PRO A 396 4.18 -0.30 -9.12
CA PRO A 396 5.00 0.52 -8.22
C PRO A 396 4.32 1.82 -7.75
N THR A 397 3.72 2.57 -8.68
CA THR A 397 3.10 3.87 -8.38
C THR A 397 1.81 3.69 -7.60
N ILE A 398 0.87 2.90 -8.11
CA ILE A 398 -0.46 2.74 -7.51
C ILE A 398 -0.35 2.01 -6.16
N TYR A 399 0.58 1.06 -6.01
CA TYR A 399 0.87 0.44 -4.71
C TYR A 399 1.37 1.47 -3.69
N PHE A 400 2.27 2.37 -4.09
CA PHE A 400 2.74 3.42 -3.19
C PHE A 400 1.64 4.45 -2.83
N LEU A 401 0.75 4.80 -3.77
CA LEU A 401 -0.40 5.66 -3.47
C LEU A 401 -1.43 4.95 -2.56
N SER A 402 -1.58 3.63 -2.68
CA SER A 402 -2.39 2.83 -1.74
C SER A 402 -1.78 2.78 -0.33
N ARG A 403 -0.44 2.72 -0.22
CA ARG A 403 0.37 2.73 1.02
C ARG A 403 0.29 4.04 1.80
N LEU A 404 0.14 5.15 1.10
CA LEU A 404 0.32 6.50 1.63
C LEU A 404 -0.57 6.87 2.84
N PRO A 405 -1.87 6.50 2.92
CA PRO A 405 -2.71 6.78 4.09
C PRO A 405 -2.14 6.13 5.36
N SER A 406 -1.73 4.86 5.27
CA SER A 406 -1.16 4.09 6.38
C SER A 406 0.17 4.69 6.85
N ILE A 407 1.05 5.10 5.92
CA ILE A 407 2.29 5.82 6.23
C ILE A 407 2.01 7.08 7.06
N ILE A 408 1.12 7.96 6.59
CA ILE A 408 0.77 9.20 7.29
C ILE A 408 0.09 8.91 8.63
N THR A 409 -0.74 7.88 8.69
CA THR A 409 -1.45 7.49 9.93
C THR A 409 -0.47 7.02 11.01
N HIS A 410 0.51 6.17 10.67
CA HIS A 410 1.57 5.75 11.60
C HIS A 410 2.48 6.92 12.04
N ILE A 411 2.77 7.86 11.14
CA ILE A 411 3.51 9.09 11.47
C ILE A 411 2.75 9.94 12.50
N ASN A 412 1.43 10.06 12.34
CA ASN A 412 0.58 10.87 13.21
C ASN A 412 0.42 10.23 14.58
N GLU A 413 0.11 8.92 14.63
CA GLU A 413 0.09 8.12 15.86
C GLU A 413 1.42 8.22 16.63
N GLN A 414 2.56 8.20 15.94
CA GLN A 414 3.86 8.35 16.57
C GLN A 414 4.07 9.74 17.20
N LYS A 415 3.65 10.81 16.51
CA LYS A 415 3.72 12.18 17.03
C LYS A 415 2.74 12.46 18.17
N GLU A 416 1.53 11.90 18.11
CA GLU A 416 0.55 11.95 19.20
C GLU A 416 1.13 11.31 20.47
N ASN A 417 1.80 10.16 20.34
CA ASN A 417 2.41 9.43 21.45
C ASN A 417 3.64 10.11 22.06
N LYS A 418 4.36 10.95 21.32
CA LYS A 418 5.59 11.68 21.76
C LYS A 418 6.73 10.81 22.35
N LYS A 419 6.66 9.48 22.18
CA LYS A 419 7.66 8.52 22.68
C LYS A 419 8.89 8.52 21.77
N ILE A 420 9.92 9.28 22.14
CA ILE A 420 11.22 9.26 21.43
C ILE A 420 11.85 7.88 21.59
N VAL A 421 12.14 7.24 20.46
CA VAL A 421 12.86 5.97 20.41
C VAL A 421 14.36 6.25 20.40
N LYS A 422 15.10 5.68 21.37
CA LYS A 422 16.56 5.68 21.40
C LYS A 422 17.08 4.26 21.53
N TYR A 423 18.16 3.96 20.81
CA TYR A 423 18.89 2.70 20.90
C TYR A 423 20.19 2.89 21.66
N SER A 424 20.62 1.85 22.37
CA SER A 424 21.97 1.72 22.90
C SER A 424 22.68 0.62 22.11
N SER A 425 23.89 0.89 21.65
CA SER A 425 24.76 -0.14 21.10
C SER A 425 25.46 -0.91 22.23
N VAL A 426 25.78 -2.18 21.98
CA VAL A 426 26.78 -2.90 22.78
C VAL A 426 28.13 -2.60 22.15
N TYR A 427 29.05 -2.00 22.90
CA TYR A 427 30.39 -1.75 22.42
C TYR A 427 31.18 -3.06 22.33
N VAL A 428 31.70 -3.35 21.14
CA VAL A 428 32.47 -4.57 20.81
C VAL A 428 33.83 -4.26 20.17
N GLY A 429 34.27 -3.00 20.26
CA GLY A 429 35.62 -2.59 19.84
C GLY A 429 36.68 -2.91 20.91
N ASN A 430 37.92 -2.53 20.63
CA ASN A 430 39.03 -2.65 21.58
C ASN A 430 38.75 -1.85 22.86
N VAL A 431 39.09 -2.41 24.03
CA VAL A 431 39.05 -1.67 25.29
C VAL A 431 40.00 -0.46 25.16
N PRO A 432 39.62 0.75 25.63
CA PRO A 432 40.52 1.89 25.64
C PRO A 432 41.85 1.56 26.32
N THR A 433 42.95 1.81 25.63
CA THR A 433 44.30 1.73 26.19
C THR A 433 44.64 3.07 26.84
N ASP A 434 44.99 3.09 28.12
CA ASP A 434 45.24 4.31 28.92
C ASP A 434 46.46 5.15 28.48
N ILE A 435 47.09 4.81 27.36
CA ILE A 435 48.34 5.41 26.87
C ILE A 435 48.17 5.83 25.42
N TYR A 436 47.87 7.11 25.21
CA TYR A 436 48.19 7.81 23.97
C TYR A 436 49.66 8.22 24.07
N GLN A 437 50.58 7.36 23.63
CA GLN A 437 51.96 7.75 23.36
C GLN A 437 52.03 8.28 21.92
N PRO A 438 52.58 9.48 21.69
CA PRO A 438 52.58 10.15 20.38
C PRO A 438 53.58 9.57 19.39
#